data_AF-A0A7T4QWW1-F1
#
_entry.id   AF-A0A7T4QWW1-F1
#
_cell.length_a   1.000
_cell.length_b   1.000
_cell.length_c   1.000
_cell.angle_alpha   90.00
_cell.angle_beta   90.00
_cell.angle_gamma   90.00
#
_symmetry.space_group_name_H-M   'P 1'
#
loop_
_entity.id
_entity.type
_entity.pdbx_description
1 polymer ?
#
loop_
_entity_poly.entity_id
_entity_poly.type
_entity_poly.pdbx_seq_one_letter_code
_entity_poly.pdbx_strand_id
1 'polypeptide(L)'
;MKNTLYKILSLLFLVISPFLLLHAQISPPGLGKAKTASWSAIGLKRQLDSTGTKEALTYLGLGTKSTPDDSNPFHKQAIFVLNHEVYHKFAKNQQYSYALSYRRQNVYDADAPYHGEGIEQEFRLYGRYAYSFRFGDRWKWKNTVRQEFRKFFTADFNKAEENFQLRTRIKTQINLKLSDRNKQELAFSAEGLFAVSKMYEPKDEWSKFAYKEARFALYYMTDIAHTPLHLDVGYMNDLIKGYSQADFGVHYLAVDLIWNLPYKKKH
;
A
#
# COMPACT_ATOMS: atom_id res chain seq x y z
N MET A 1 54.17 8.91 0.28
CA MET A 1 53.06 9.88 0.07
C MET A 1 51.88 9.33 -0.72
N LYS A 2 52.07 8.65 -1.87
CA LYS A 2 50.96 8.10 -2.67
C LYS A 2 50.05 7.11 -1.89
N ASN A 3 50.60 6.20 -1.09
CA ASN A 3 49.80 5.23 -0.32
C ASN A 3 48.97 5.86 0.82
N THR A 4 49.36 7.02 1.34
CA THR A 4 48.59 7.77 2.35
C THR A 4 47.43 8.51 1.69
N LEU A 5 47.63 9.04 0.47
CA LEU A 5 46.59 9.67 -0.32
C LEU A 5 45.47 8.68 -0.69
N TYR A 6 45.82 7.44 -1.07
CA TYR A 6 44.83 6.39 -1.31
C TYR A 6 44.06 6.01 -0.04
N LYS A 7 44.70 5.91 1.12
CA LYS A 7 44.00 5.66 2.40
C LYS A 7 43.09 6.82 2.81
N ILE A 8 43.48 8.07 2.55
CA ILE A 8 42.66 9.26 2.78
C ILE A 8 41.49 9.32 1.78
N LEU A 9 41.68 8.94 0.51
CA LEU A 9 40.61 8.81 -0.48
C LEU A 9 39.64 7.67 -0.17
N SER A 10 40.14 6.55 0.37
CA SER A 10 39.31 5.45 0.88
C SER A 10 38.53 5.85 2.14
N LEU A 11 39.11 6.70 3.01
CA LEU A 11 38.40 7.32 4.13
C LEU A 11 37.45 8.44 3.68
N LEU A 12 37.70 9.12 2.56
CA LEU A 12 36.74 10.06 1.95
C LEU A 12 35.57 9.32 1.31
N PHE A 13 35.75 8.07 0.88
CA PHE A 13 34.66 7.19 0.45
C PHE A 13 33.76 6.72 1.60
N LEU A 14 34.18 6.95 2.86
CA LEU A 14 33.34 6.83 4.07
C LEU A 14 32.51 8.09 4.35
N VAL A 15 32.56 9.11 3.48
CA VAL A 15 31.75 10.34 3.57
C VAL A 15 30.95 10.56 2.29
N ILE A 16 30.08 9.60 1.95
CA ILE A 16 28.92 9.87 1.10
C ILE A 16 27.71 9.15 1.71
N SER A 17 27.08 9.83 2.67
CA SER A 17 25.66 9.63 2.92
C SER A 17 24.90 9.93 1.63
N PRO A 18 23.95 9.05 1.27
CA PRO A 18 22.62 9.58 1.08
C PRO A 18 21.68 8.90 2.07
N PHE A 19 21.28 9.67 3.09
CA PHE A 19 19.93 9.59 3.64
C PHE A 19 18.92 9.78 2.52
N LEU A 20 18.59 8.69 1.83
CA LEU A 20 17.42 8.57 0.97
C LEU A 20 16.70 7.30 1.39
N LEU A 21 15.92 7.44 2.45
CA LEU A 21 14.91 6.47 2.83
C LEU A 21 13.57 7.17 2.66
N LEU A 22 12.94 6.99 1.49
CA LEU A 22 11.53 7.22 1.33
C LEU A 22 11.02 6.12 0.40
N HIS A 23 10.39 5.08 0.96
CA HIS A 23 9.65 4.07 0.19
C HIS A 23 8.26 3.96 0.78
N ALA A 24 7.27 4.51 0.08
CA ALA A 24 5.88 4.31 0.40
C ALA A 24 5.08 4.11 -0.90
N GLN A 25 5.33 2.99 -1.55
CA GLN A 25 4.42 2.47 -2.56
C GLN A 25 3.05 2.29 -1.93
N ILE A 26 2.02 2.88 -2.53
CA ILE A 26 0.63 2.68 -2.10
C ILE A 26 0.11 1.44 -2.84
N SER A 27 -0.02 0.32 -2.13
CA SER A 27 -0.63 -0.87 -2.73
C SER A 27 -2.15 -0.70 -2.81
N PRO A 28 -2.78 -0.99 -3.97
CA PRO A 28 -4.21 -0.85 -4.15
C PRO A 28 -5.00 -1.65 -3.10
N PRO A 29 -6.12 -1.09 -2.60
CA PRO A 29 -7.06 -1.88 -1.83
C PRO A 29 -7.72 -2.93 -2.73
N GLY A 30 -8.17 -4.03 -2.13
CA GLY A 30 -9.04 -4.97 -2.85
C GLY A 30 -10.40 -4.34 -3.06
N LEU A 31 -10.87 -4.36 -4.30
CA LEU A 31 -12.15 -3.78 -4.72
C LEU A 31 -13.26 -4.83 -4.84
N GLY A 32 -12.99 -6.04 -4.37
CA GLY A 32 -13.88 -7.19 -4.45
C GLY A 32 -13.88 -7.84 -5.83
N LYS A 33 -14.98 -8.54 -6.13
CA LYS A 33 -15.19 -9.28 -7.39
C LYS A 33 -15.26 -8.30 -8.58
N ALA A 34 -14.40 -8.55 -9.57
CA ALA A 34 -14.29 -7.87 -10.87
C ALA A 34 -13.37 -8.72 -11.78
N LYS A 35 -13.13 -8.31 -13.03
CA LYS A 35 -12.03 -8.85 -13.84
C LYS A 35 -10.83 -7.90 -13.83
N THR A 36 -11.09 -6.61 -14.00
CA THR A 36 -10.06 -5.58 -14.00
C THR A 36 -10.42 -4.41 -13.09
N ALA A 37 -9.41 -3.66 -12.69
CA ALA A 37 -9.55 -2.51 -11.80
C ALA A 37 -8.50 -1.44 -12.10
N SER A 38 -8.82 -0.20 -11.75
CA SER A 38 -7.86 0.90 -11.72
C SER A 38 -7.75 1.46 -10.30
N TRP A 39 -6.56 1.93 -9.97
CA TRP A 39 -6.26 2.62 -8.72
C TRP A 39 -5.41 3.85 -9.00
N SER A 40 -5.80 4.96 -8.39
CA SER A 40 -5.03 6.19 -8.44
C SER A 40 -4.96 6.85 -7.06
N ALA A 41 -3.78 7.31 -6.65
CA ALA A 41 -3.62 8.05 -5.40
C ALA A 41 -2.80 9.33 -5.53
N ILE A 42 -3.14 10.33 -4.72
CA ILE A 42 -2.34 11.54 -4.51
C ILE A 42 -1.96 11.65 -3.04
N GLY A 43 -0.68 11.80 -2.76
CA GLY A 43 -0.12 11.75 -1.42
C GLY A 43 0.73 12.95 -1.03
N LEU A 44 0.73 13.28 0.25
CA LEU A 44 1.63 14.20 0.90
C LEU A 44 2.48 13.43 1.90
N LYS A 45 3.78 13.33 1.63
CA LYS A 45 4.74 12.67 2.49
C LYS A 45 5.62 13.71 3.17
N ARG A 46 5.67 13.73 4.51
CA ARG A 46 6.40 14.73 5.29
C ARG A 46 7.37 14.08 6.26
N GLN A 47 8.62 14.53 6.24
CA GLN A 47 9.58 14.23 7.31
C GLN A 47 9.19 14.97 8.59
N LEU A 48 9.13 14.23 9.70
CA LEU A 48 8.68 14.74 11.00
C LEU A 48 9.86 15.09 11.92
N ASP A 49 11.06 14.64 11.59
CA ASP A 49 12.27 14.87 12.37
C ASP A 49 13.46 15.24 11.46
N SER A 50 14.46 15.88 12.06
CA SER A 50 15.68 16.27 11.34
C SER A 50 16.58 15.08 10.98
N THR A 51 16.42 13.93 11.65
CA THR A 51 17.23 12.73 11.38
C THR A 51 16.63 11.85 10.28
N GLY A 52 15.44 12.19 9.77
CA GLY A 52 14.76 11.44 8.71
C GLY A 52 14.31 10.05 9.13
N THR A 53 14.16 9.81 10.45
CA THR A 53 13.71 8.51 10.99
C THR A 53 12.21 8.44 11.16
N LYS A 54 11.53 9.59 11.21
CA LYS A 54 10.08 9.71 11.37
C LYS A 54 9.48 10.44 10.17
N GLU A 55 8.41 9.88 9.64
CA GLU A 55 7.70 10.47 8.51
C GLU A 55 6.20 10.19 8.62
N ALA A 56 5.39 11.04 8.00
CA ALA A 56 3.97 10.81 7.83
C ALA A 56 3.62 10.82 6.33
N LEU A 57 2.72 9.92 5.93
CA LEU A 57 2.09 9.92 4.62
C LEU A 57 0.58 10.08 4.81
N THR A 58 0.04 11.16 4.25
CA THR A 58 -1.40 11.31 4.06
C THR A 58 -1.70 11.16 2.58
N TYR A 59 -2.70 10.36 2.20
CA TYR A 59 -3.12 10.28 0.81
C TYR A 59 -4.62 10.19 0.64
N LEU A 60 -5.07 10.64 -0.53
CA LEU A 60 -6.39 10.38 -1.08
C LEU A 60 -6.24 9.36 -2.21
N GLY A 61 -7.13 8.38 -2.28
CA GLY A 61 -7.11 7.35 -3.31
C GLY A 61 -8.49 7.09 -3.87
N LEU A 62 -8.54 6.81 -5.16
CA LEU A 62 -9.74 6.44 -5.90
C LEU A 62 -9.49 5.12 -6.60
N GLY A 63 -10.46 4.23 -6.55
CA GLY A 63 -10.43 3.00 -7.34
C GLY A 63 -11.71 2.84 -8.16
N THR A 64 -11.55 2.33 -9.36
CA THR A 64 -12.64 1.90 -10.24
C THR A 64 -12.48 0.42 -10.56
N LYS A 65 -13.56 -0.23 -10.98
CA LYS A 65 -13.52 -1.65 -11.36
C LYS A 65 -14.47 -1.96 -12.50
N SER A 66 -14.17 -3.04 -13.20
CA SER A 66 -15.10 -3.72 -14.09
C SER A 66 -16.14 -4.50 -13.28
N THR A 67 -17.18 -4.99 -13.95
CA THR A 67 -18.04 -6.07 -13.46
C THR A 67 -17.39 -7.43 -13.74
N PRO A 68 -17.95 -8.54 -13.23
CA PRO A 68 -17.47 -9.89 -13.54
C PRO A 68 -17.59 -10.28 -15.02
N ASP A 69 -18.50 -9.69 -15.79
CA ASP A 69 -18.71 -9.99 -17.22
C ASP A 69 -17.90 -9.08 -18.16
N ASP A 70 -17.51 -7.87 -17.75
CA ASP A 70 -16.72 -6.94 -18.55
C ASP A 70 -15.25 -6.81 -18.09
N SER A 71 -14.38 -6.16 -18.88
CA SER A 71 -12.95 -5.99 -18.58
C SER A 71 -12.45 -4.55 -18.64
N ASN A 72 -13.35 -3.56 -18.69
CA ASN A 72 -13.01 -2.15 -18.61
C ASN A 72 -12.67 -1.76 -17.16
N PRO A 73 -11.41 -1.44 -16.84
CA PRO A 73 -11.01 -1.14 -15.46
C PRO A 73 -11.61 0.17 -14.93
N PHE A 74 -12.15 1.02 -15.80
CA PHE A 74 -12.73 2.33 -15.48
C PHE A 74 -14.26 2.34 -15.44
N HIS A 75 -14.91 1.18 -15.57
CA HIS A 75 -16.35 1.10 -15.77
C HIS A 75 -17.16 1.73 -14.63
N LYS A 76 -16.92 1.33 -13.38
CA LYS A 76 -17.69 1.81 -12.23
C LYS A 76 -16.77 2.28 -11.10
N GLN A 77 -17.18 3.34 -10.40
CA GLN A 77 -16.48 3.82 -9.20
C GLN A 77 -16.58 2.79 -8.07
N ALA A 78 -15.45 2.31 -7.56
CA ALA A 78 -15.42 1.25 -6.54
C ALA A 78 -15.18 1.78 -5.13
N ILE A 79 -14.21 2.68 -4.96
CA ILE A 79 -13.79 3.12 -3.63
C ILE A 79 -13.23 4.54 -3.63
N PHE A 80 -13.45 5.23 -2.52
CA PHE A 80 -12.67 6.37 -2.08
C PHE A 80 -11.92 6.03 -0.79
N VAL A 81 -10.66 6.46 -0.68
CA VAL A 81 -9.80 6.22 0.48
C VAL A 81 -9.19 7.53 0.94
N LEU A 82 -9.26 7.78 2.24
CA LEU A 82 -8.40 8.71 2.95
C LEU A 82 -7.56 7.90 3.94
N ASN A 83 -6.25 8.10 3.93
CA ASN A 83 -5.35 7.38 4.83
C ASN A 83 -4.27 8.32 5.37
N HIS A 84 -4.00 8.20 6.67
CA HIS A 84 -2.87 8.82 7.33
C HIS A 84 -2.05 7.75 8.04
N GLU A 85 -0.77 7.64 7.69
CA GLU A 85 0.16 6.67 8.27
C GLU A 85 1.42 7.38 8.75
N VAL A 86 1.84 7.09 9.99
CA VAL A 86 3.09 7.59 10.58
C VAL A 86 4.08 6.44 10.68
N TYR A 87 5.29 6.64 10.17
CA TYR A 87 6.36 5.67 10.16
C TYR A 87 7.49 6.10 11.08
N HIS A 88 8.16 5.11 11.66
CA HIS A 88 9.34 5.30 12.49
C HIS A 88 10.36 4.20 12.20
N LYS A 89 11.54 4.59 11.74
CA LYS A 89 12.71 3.73 11.61
C LYS A 89 13.57 3.80 12.86
N PHE A 90 13.36 2.86 13.78
CA PHE A 90 14.02 2.86 15.10
C PHE A 90 15.36 2.12 15.11
N ALA A 91 15.63 1.32 14.07
CA ALA A 91 16.90 0.63 13.89
C ALA A 91 17.26 0.51 12.41
N LYS A 92 18.51 0.16 12.11
CA LYS A 92 19.07 0.10 10.75
C LYS A 92 18.18 -0.60 9.72
N ASN A 93 17.56 -1.72 10.13
CA ASN A 93 16.76 -2.59 9.27
C ASN A 93 15.29 -2.68 9.71
N GLN A 94 14.90 -1.98 10.78
CA GLN A 94 13.59 -2.15 11.41
C GLN A 94 12.79 -0.85 11.37
N GLN A 95 11.53 -0.97 10.97
CA GLN A 95 10.60 0.12 10.89
C GLN A 95 9.24 -0.35 11.38
N TYR A 96 8.57 0.47 12.18
CA TYR A 96 7.16 0.29 12.45
C TYR A 96 6.36 1.48 11.91
N SER A 97 5.07 1.28 11.74
CA SER A 97 4.13 2.36 11.46
C SER A 97 2.76 2.06 12.04
N TYR A 98 1.99 3.12 12.24
CA TYR A 98 0.61 3.06 12.64
C TYR A 98 -0.21 4.02 11.78
N ALA A 99 -1.46 3.68 11.54
CA ALA A 99 -2.28 4.41 10.60
C ALA A 99 -3.75 4.36 10.92
N LEU A 100 -4.44 5.42 10.51
CA LEU A 100 -5.88 5.53 10.45
C LEU A 100 -6.30 5.71 9.00
N SER A 101 -7.29 4.95 8.55
CA SER A 101 -7.86 5.08 7.22
C SER A 101 -9.38 5.12 7.29
N TYR A 102 -9.97 6.02 6.53
CA TYR A 102 -11.38 6.02 6.19
C TYR A 102 -11.54 5.56 4.74
N ARG A 103 -12.55 4.73 4.49
CA ARG A 103 -12.89 4.26 3.15
C ARG A 103 -14.39 4.30 2.94
N ARG A 104 -14.78 4.63 1.71
CA ARG A 104 -16.16 4.62 1.24
C ARG A 104 -16.21 3.77 -0.01
N GLN A 105 -16.85 2.60 0.07
CA GLN A 105 -16.92 1.61 -1.00
C GLN A 105 -18.34 1.57 -1.55
N ASN A 106 -18.47 1.62 -2.88
CA ASN A 106 -19.74 1.35 -3.52
C ASN A 106 -19.92 -0.18 -3.59
N VAL A 107 -21.05 -0.66 -3.11
CA VAL A 107 -21.46 -2.07 -3.13
C VAL A 107 -22.38 -2.29 -4.32
N TYR A 108 -22.17 -3.40 -5.02
CA TYR A 108 -22.90 -3.75 -6.24
C TYR A 108 -23.43 -5.17 -6.11
N ASP A 109 -24.59 -5.44 -6.74
CA ASP A 109 -25.18 -6.77 -6.74
C ASP A 109 -24.17 -7.83 -7.18
N ALA A 110 -24.32 -9.04 -6.65
CA ALA A 110 -23.52 -10.18 -7.07
C ALA A 110 -23.88 -10.68 -8.48
N ASP A 111 -25.11 -10.42 -8.93
CA ASP A 111 -25.67 -10.91 -10.18
C ASP A 111 -25.88 -9.78 -11.20
N ALA A 112 -25.87 -10.13 -12.48
CA ALA A 112 -26.14 -9.17 -13.55
C ALA A 112 -27.55 -8.57 -13.39
N PRO A 113 -27.73 -7.26 -13.58
CA PRO A 113 -26.81 -6.31 -14.24
C PRO A 113 -25.88 -5.54 -13.27
N TYR A 114 -25.66 -6.03 -12.05
CA TYR A 114 -24.75 -5.47 -11.05
C TYR A 114 -25.10 -4.03 -10.69
N HIS A 115 -26.36 -3.79 -10.27
CA HIS A 115 -26.80 -2.48 -9.84
C HIS A 115 -26.09 -2.08 -8.54
N GLY A 116 -26.08 -0.78 -8.25
CA GLY A 116 -25.53 -0.30 -6.99
C GLY A 116 -26.50 -0.62 -5.85
N GLU A 117 -26.11 -1.52 -4.96
CA GLU A 117 -26.88 -1.88 -3.76
C GLU A 117 -26.77 -0.79 -2.69
N GLY A 118 -25.65 -0.08 -2.65
CA GLY A 118 -25.44 0.98 -1.68
C GLY A 118 -23.98 1.32 -1.46
N ILE A 119 -23.69 1.79 -0.25
CA ILE A 119 -22.37 2.22 0.16
C ILE A 119 -22.04 1.58 1.50
N GLU A 120 -20.87 0.95 1.55
CA GLU A 120 -20.23 0.53 2.79
C GLU A 120 -19.15 1.55 3.15
N GLN A 121 -19.17 1.98 4.41
CA GLN A 121 -18.16 2.86 4.98
C GLN A 121 -17.31 2.11 5.98
N GLU A 122 -16.05 2.46 6.05
CA GLU A 122 -15.10 1.71 6.85
C GLU A 122 -14.05 2.61 7.51
N PHE A 123 -13.79 2.36 8.78
CA PHE A 123 -12.61 2.85 9.48
C PHE A 123 -11.63 1.71 9.74
N ARG A 124 -10.36 1.93 9.39
CA ARG A 124 -9.25 1.02 9.67
C ARG A 124 -8.26 1.66 10.61
N LEU A 125 -7.96 0.96 11.70
CA LEU A 125 -6.78 1.19 12.50
C LEU A 125 -5.80 0.05 12.21
N TYR A 126 -4.56 0.37 11.86
CA TYR A 126 -3.56 -0.67 11.65
C TYR A 126 -2.18 -0.30 12.14
N GLY A 127 -1.46 -1.33 12.57
CA GLY A 127 -0.05 -1.30 12.89
C GLY A 127 0.72 -2.20 11.93
N ARG A 128 1.89 -1.75 11.51
CA ARG A 128 2.77 -2.47 10.59
C ARG A 128 4.17 -2.52 11.16
N TYR A 129 4.80 -3.68 11.04
CA TYR A 129 6.23 -3.86 11.30
C TYR A 129 6.91 -4.35 10.03
N ALA A 130 8.09 -3.81 9.73
CA ALA A 130 8.87 -4.17 8.57
C ALA A 130 10.34 -4.40 8.92
N TYR A 131 10.91 -5.44 8.34
CA TYR A 131 12.33 -5.74 8.36
C TYR A 131 12.89 -5.69 6.94
N SER A 132 13.98 -4.95 6.73
CA SER A 132 14.62 -4.79 5.41
C SER A 132 16.06 -5.27 5.40
N PHE A 133 16.37 -6.14 4.45
CA PHE A 133 17.73 -6.53 4.07
C PHE A 133 18.17 -5.71 2.86
N ARG A 134 19.44 -5.34 2.81
CA ARG A 134 20.08 -4.76 1.62
C ARG A 134 21.21 -5.66 1.20
N PHE A 135 21.22 -6.06 -0.07
CA PHE A 135 22.26 -6.89 -0.67
C PHE A 135 22.98 -6.09 -1.74
N GLY A 136 24.20 -5.65 -1.40
CA GLY A 136 24.92 -4.65 -2.20
C GLY A 136 24.11 -3.35 -2.37
N ASP A 137 24.38 -2.64 -3.45
CA ASP A 137 23.83 -1.30 -3.70
C ASP A 137 22.56 -1.29 -4.57
N ARG A 138 22.17 -2.46 -5.09
CA ARG A 138 21.05 -2.59 -6.05
C ARG A 138 19.84 -3.31 -5.51
N TRP A 139 19.98 -4.16 -4.50
CA TRP A 139 18.88 -5.01 -4.05
C TRP A 139 18.47 -4.69 -2.62
N LYS A 140 17.15 -4.54 -2.42
CA LYS A 140 16.55 -4.42 -1.10
C LYS A 140 15.41 -5.42 -0.99
N TRP A 141 15.44 -6.24 0.05
CA TRP A 141 14.38 -7.19 0.36
C TRP A 141 13.68 -6.77 1.65
N LYS A 142 12.37 -6.50 1.58
CA LYS A 142 11.56 -6.02 2.68
C LYS A 142 10.47 -7.04 2.99
N ASN A 143 10.42 -7.48 4.24
CA ASN A 143 9.33 -8.30 4.78
C ASN A 143 8.51 -7.44 5.73
N THR A 144 7.19 -7.58 5.67
CA THR A 144 6.24 -6.75 6.40
C THR A 144 5.13 -7.61 6.98
N VAL A 145 4.79 -7.38 8.25
CA VAL A 145 3.57 -7.88 8.87
C VAL A 145 2.70 -6.69 9.26
N ARG A 146 1.40 -6.79 9.01
CA ARG A 146 0.42 -5.77 9.36
C ARG A 146 -0.76 -6.42 10.08
N GLN A 147 -1.15 -5.81 11.19
CA GLN A 147 -2.36 -6.14 11.93
C GLN A 147 -3.34 -4.98 11.79
N GLU A 148 -4.58 -5.29 11.44
CA GLU A 148 -5.61 -4.30 11.13
C GLU A 148 -6.89 -4.64 11.89
N PHE A 149 -7.48 -3.63 12.50
CA PHE A 149 -8.87 -3.62 12.95
C PHE A 149 -9.67 -2.78 11.95
N ARG A 150 -10.78 -3.34 11.47
CA ARG A 150 -11.70 -2.70 10.52
C ARG A 150 -13.08 -2.63 11.16
N LYS A 151 -13.74 -1.49 11.11
CA LYS A 151 -15.12 -1.31 11.55
C LYS A 151 -15.95 -0.81 10.38
N PHE A 152 -17.08 -1.46 10.14
CA PHE A 152 -17.94 -1.16 8.99
C PHE A 152 -19.25 -0.51 9.39
N PHE A 153 -19.78 0.25 8.45
CA PHE A 153 -21.04 0.96 8.57
C PHE A 153 -21.74 1.05 7.22
N THR A 154 -23.05 1.27 7.24
CA THR A 154 -23.80 1.63 6.02
C THR A 154 -23.54 3.09 5.63
N ALA A 155 -24.17 3.55 4.53
CA ALA A 155 -24.10 4.92 4.05
C ALA A 155 -24.45 5.98 5.13
N ASP A 156 -25.39 5.66 6.03
CA ASP A 156 -25.88 6.55 7.08
C ASP A 156 -25.19 6.30 8.44
N PHE A 157 -24.06 5.60 8.45
CA PHE A 157 -23.31 5.20 9.64
C PHE A 157 -24.08 4.26 10.60
N ASN A 158 -25.07 3.53 10.10
CA ASN A 158 -25.73 2.46 10.85
C ASN A 158 -24.91 1.16 10.80
N LYS A 159 -25.37 0.12 11.50
CA LYS A 159 -24.73 -1.21 11.51
C LYS A 159 -24.77 -1.82 10.10
N ALA A 160 -23.60 -2.18 9.58
CA ALA A 160 -23.47 -2.99 8.37
C ALA A 160 -23.62 -4.49 8.68
N GLU A 161 -23.75 -5.32 7.64
CA GLU A 161 -23.81 -6.78 7.76
C GLU A 161 -22.58 -7.35 8.47
N GLU A 162 -21.37 -6.92 8.08
CA GLU A 162 -20.15 -7.20 8.81
C GLU A 162 -19.97 -6.11 9.89
N ASN A 163 -19.83 -6.50 11.15
CA ASN A 163 -19.67 -5.55 12.25
C ASN A 163 -18.23 -5.01 12.28
N PHE A 164 -17.26 -5.90 12.47
CA PHE A 164 -15.84 -5.56 12.43
C PHE A 164 -14.99 -6.75 12.02
N GLN A 165 -13.77 -6.47 11.55
CA GLN A 165 -12.81 -7.47 11.09
C GLN A 165 -11.46 -7.28 11.75
N LEU A 166 -10.83 -8.41 12.11
CA LEU A 166 -9.42 -8.48 12.43
C LEU A 166 -8.70 -9.12 11.25
N ARG A 167 -7.63 -8.48 10.79
CA ARG A 167 -6.90 -8.90 9.59
C ARG A 167 -5.40 -8.92 9.85
N THR A 168 -4.79 -10.01 9.45
CA THR A 168 -3.34 -10.17 9.38
C THR A 168 -2.93 -10.19 7.92
N ARG A 169 -1.93 -9.38 7.59
CA ARG A 169 -1.38 -9.28 6.24
C ARG A 169 0.13 -9.43 6.29
N ILE A 170 0.65 -10.34 5.48
CA ILE A 170 2.08 -10.65 5.42
C ILE A 170 2.53 -10.37 3.99
N LYS A 171 3.54 -9.51 3.82
CA LYS A 171 4.06 -9.08 2.52
C LYS A 171 5.57 -9.27 2.46
N THR A 172 6.05 -9.86 1.37
CA THR A 172 7.46 -9.86 0.97
C THR A 172 7.62 -9.04 -0.29
N GLN A 173 8.67 -8.22 -0.36
CA GLN A 173 8.93 -7.33 -1.48
C GLN A 173 10.41 -7.22 -1.79
N ILE A 174 10.78 -7.38 -3.05
CA ILE A 174 12.13 -7.17 -3.56
C ILE A 174 12.12 -5.89 -4.41
N ASN A 175 13.00 -4.95 -4.07
CA ASN A 175 13.27 -3.76 -4.86
C ASN A 175 14.62 -3.93 -5.58
N LEU A 176 14.61 -3.72 -6.89
CA LEU A 176 15.79 -3.62 -7.74
C LEU A 176 16.00 -2.16 -8.14
N LYS A 177 17.13 -1.58 -7.74
CA LYS A 177 17.56 -0.26 -8.20
C LYS A 177 18.03 -0.35 -9.64
N LEU A 178 17.35 0.37 -10.53
CA LEU A 178 17.71 0.50 -11.94
C LEU A 178 18.72 1.63 -12.14
N SER A 179 18.50 2.78 -11.48
CA SER A 179 19.34 3.95 -11.63
C SER A 179 19.32 4.82 -10.38
N ASP A 180 20.46 5.41 -10.05
CA ASP A 180 20.56 6.46 -9.03
C ASP A 180 19.96 7.79 -9.52
N ARG A 181 19.92 8.01 -10.84
CA ARG A 181 19.30 9.19 -11.42
C ARG A 181 17.79 9.11 -11.19
N ASN A 182 17.26 10.06 -10.42
CA ASN A 182 15.85 10.13 -10.05
C ASN A 182 15.32 8.87 -9.33
N LYS A 183 16.18 8.10 -8.66
CA LYS A 183 15.77 6.94 -7.84
C LYS A 183 14.87 5.93 -8.55
N GLN A 184 15.27 5.52 -9.76
CA GLN A 184 14.49 4.55 -10.53
C GLN A 184 14.63 3.15 -9.95
N GLU A 185 13.50 2.53 -9.62
CA GLU A 185 13.45 1.20 -9.01
C GLU A 185 12.30 0.36 -9.61
N LEU A 186 12.50 -0.95 -9.63
CA LEU A 186 11.43 -1.94 -9.81
C LEU A 186 11.14 -2.62 -8.48
N ALA A 187 9.87 -2.73 -8.11
CA ALA A 187 9.42 -3.49 -6.95
C ALA A 187 8.56 -4.68 -7.37
N PHE A 188 8.94 -5.86 -6.90
CA PHE A 188 8.18 -7.09 -7.01
C PHE A 188 7.71 -7.49 -5.63
N SER A 189 6.42 -7.79 -5.46
CA SER A 189 5.92 -8.20 -4.15
C SER A 189 4.88 -9.30 -4.23
N ALA A 190 4.86 -10.10 -3.16
CA ALA A 190 3.82 -11.08 -2.88
C ALA A 190 3.26 -10.81 -1.49
N GLU A 191 1.94 -10.88 -1.35
CA GLU A 191 1.23 -10.61 -0.11
C GLU A 191 0.14 -11.64 0.12
N GLY A 192 0.02 -12.12 1.36
CA GLY A 192 -1.07 -12.99 1.80
C GLY A 192 -1.91 -12.33 2.87
N LEU A 193 -3.22 -12.57 2.82
CA LEU A 193 -4.19 -11.99 3.74
C LEU A 193 -5.01 -13.06 4.46
N PHE A 194 -5.10 -12.89 5.77
CA PHE A 194 -5.92 -13.70 6.65
C PHE A 194 -6.85 -12.79 7.43
N ALA A 195 -8.09 -13.23 7.65
CA ALA A 195 -9.04 -12.44 8.41
C ALA A 195 -10.02 -13.31 9.19
N VAL A 196 -10.52 -12.72 10.26
CA VAL A 196 -11.67 -13.17 11.04
C VAL A 196 -12.61 -11.97 11.24
N SER A 197 -13.91 -12.23 11.12
CA SER A 197 -14.96 -11.21 11.12
C SER A 197 -15.97 -11.49 12.20
N LYS A 198 -16.45 -10.46 12.88
CA LYS A 198 -17.69 -10.51 13.66
C LYS A 198 -18.80 -10.03 12.74
N MET A 199 -19.76 -10.91 12.47
CA MET A 199 -20.94 -10.58 11.66
C MET A 199 -22.03 -9.98 12.56
N TYR A 200 -22.86 -9.12 11.99
CA TYR A 200 -24.14 -8.69 12.56
C TYR A 200 -25.29 -9.44 11.89
N GLU A 201 -25.22 -9.60 10.57
CA GLU A 201 -26.18 -10.37 9.76
C GLU A 201 -25.46 -11.47 8.97
N PRO A 202 -26.14 -12.59 8.65
CA PRO A 202 -27.49 -12.97 9.09
C PRO A 202 -27.54 -13.50 10.54
N LYS A 203 -26.37 -13.77 11.16
CA LYS A 203 -26.26 -14.20 12.56
C LYS A 203 -25.11 -13.46 13.22
N ASP A 204 -25.30 -13.10 14.50
CA ASP A 204 -24.27 -12.46 15.31
C ASP A 204 -23.19 -13.47 15.74
N GLU A 205 -22.31 -13.85 14.82
CA GLU A 205 -21.29 -14.87 15.05
C GLU A 205 -19.91 -14.43 14.56
N TRP A 206 -18.89 -15.12 15.06
CA TRP A 206 -17.54 -14.99 14.55
C TRP A 206 -17.36 -15.94 13.36
N SER A 207 -16.85 -15.41 12.26
CA SER A 207 -16.39 -16.25 11.15
C SER A 207 -15.12 -17.01 11.56
N LYS A 208 -14.75 -18.03 10.78
CA LYS A 208 -13.48 -18.73 10.98
C LYS A 208 -12.32 -17.87 10.54
N PHE A 209 -11.23 -17.87 11.31
CA PHE A 209 -9.96 -17.32 10.85
C PHE A 209 -9.51 -18.07 9.59
N ALA A 210 -9.40 -17.35 8.48
CA ALA A 210 -9.13 -17.97 7.20
C ALA A 210 -8.30 -17.07 6.31
N TYR A 211 -7.49 -17.71 5.46
CA TYR A 211 -6.94 -17.09 4.27
C TYR A 211 -8.07 -16.57 3.37
N LYS A 212 -7.92 -15.34 2.85
CA LYS A 212 -8.91 -14.68 1.99
C LYS A 212 -8.36 -14.28 0.63
N GLU A 213 -7.14 -13.76 0.56
CA GLU A 213 -6.60 -13.14 -0.65
C GLU A 213 -5.07 -13.33 -0.75
N ALA A 214 -4.55 -13.46 -1.97
CA ALA A 214 -3.13 -13.28 -2.27
C ALA A 214 -2.94 -12.22 -3.35
N ARG A 215 -1.90 -11.40 -3.22
CA ARG A 215 -1.59 -10.35 -4.19
C ARG A 215 -0.18 -10.46 -4.69
N PHE A 216 -0.03 -10.29 -5.99
CA PHE A 216 1.25 -10.21 -6.67
C PHE A 216 1.33 -8.87 -7.37
N ALA A 217 2.38 -8.11 -7.13
CA ALA A 217 2.50 -6.77 -7.68
C ALA A 217 3.88 -6.51 -8.28
N LEU A 218 3.88 -5.76 -9.39
CA LEU A 218 5.05 -5.24 -10.08
C LEU A 218 4.90 -3.73 -10.27
N TYR A 219 5.84 -2.96 -9.75
CA TYR A 219 5.82 -1.50 -9.82
C TYR A 219 7.14 -0.96 -10.34
N TYR A 220 7.04 0.09 -11.14
CA TYR A 220 8.12 1.00 -11.44
C TYR A 220 7.94 2.28 -10.61
N MET A 221 9.00 2.70 -9.95
CA MET A 221 9.00 3.84 -9.02
C MET A 221 10.11 4.80 -9.43
N THR A 222 9.83 6.10 -9.44
CA THR A 222 10.81 7.13 -9.82
C THR A 222 10.45 8.48 -9.19
N ASP A 223 11.46 9.29 -8.88
CA ASP A 223 11.25 10.71 -8.66
C ASP A 223 11.05 11.42 -10.02
N ILE A 224 10.21 12.46 -10.04
CA ILE A 224 10.06 13.33 -11.21
C ILE A 224 11.16 14.40 -11.14
N ALA A 225 11.99 14.46 -12.18
CA ALA A 225 13.16 15.33 -12.23
C ALA A 225 12.82 16.79 -11.90
N HIS A 226 13.66 17.44 -11.08
CA HIS A 226 13.51 18.84 -10.66
C HIS A 226 12.22 19.16 -9.89
N THR A 227 11.51 18.16 -9.39
CA THR A 227 10.32 18.35 -8.56
C THR A 227 10.43 17.53 -7.27
N PRO A 228 9.66 17.87 -6.22
CA PRO A 228 9.56 17.05 -5.02
C PRO A 228 8.61 15.85 -5.18
N LEU A 229 8.17 15.53 -6.40
CA LEU A 229 7.17 14.50 -6.69
C LEU A 229 7.83 13.15 -6.92
N HIS A 230 7.20 12.11 -6.39
CA HIS A 230 7.50 10.71 -6.61
C HIS A 230 6.33 10.04 -7.31
N LEU A 231 6.62 9.22 -8.31
CA LEU A 231 5.65 8.54 -9.15
C LEU A 231 5.84 7.04 -9.02
N ASP A 232 4.74 6.35 -8.73
CA ASP A 232 4.64 4.90 -8.78
C ASP A 232 3.67 4.51 -9.89
N VAL A 233 4.09 3.65 -10.80
CA VAL A 233 3.21 3.05 -11.82
C VAL A 233 3.35 1.55 -11.73
N GLY A 234 2.24 0.84 -11.64
CA GLY A 234 2.31 -0.59 -11.41
C GLY A 234 1.10 -1.38 -11.83
N TYR A 235 1.29 -2.68 -11.71
CA TYR A 235 0.32 -3.72 -11.94
C TYR A 235 0.20 -4.57 -10.68
N MET A 236 -1.02 -4.97 -10.35
CA MET A 236 -1.28 -5.92 -9.27
C MET A 236 -2.30 -6.96 -9.73
N ASN A 237 -2.03 -8.21 -9.42
CA ASN A 237 -2.99 -9.31 -9.53
C ASN A 237 -3.49 -9.67 -8.12
N ASP A 238 -4.81 -9.63 -7.90
CA ASP A 238 -5.48 -9.96 -6.64
C ASP A 238 -6.25 -11.28 -6.79
N LEU A 239 -5.71 -12.35 -6.23
CA LEU A 239 -6.35 -13.66 -6.17
C LEU A 239 -7.26 -13.72 -4.95
N ILE A 240 -8.58 -13.71 -5.19
CA ILE A 240 -9.59 -13.76 -4.15
C ILE A 240 -10.05 -15.20 -3.96
N LYS A 241 -9.95 -15.73 -2.74
CA LYS A 241 -10.36 -17.10 -2.42
C LYS A 241 -11.85 -17.31 -2.75
N GLY A 242 -12.14 -18.37 -3.50
CA GLY A 242 -13.51 -18.78 -3.81
C GLY A 242 -14.18 -17.95 -4.90
N TYR A 243 -13.43 -17.11 -5.62
CA TYR A 243 -13.96 -16.35 -6.73
C TYR A 243 -13.69 -17.05 -8.06
N SER A 244 -14.69 -17.78 -8.58
CA SER A 244 -14.57 -18.59 -9.80
C SER A 244 -14.82 -17.83 -11.10
N GLN A 245 -15.40 -16.61 -11.06
CA GLN A 245 -15.73 -15.84 -12.27
C GLN A 245 -14.53 -15.11 -12.88
N ALA A 246 -13.39 -15.08 -12.18
CA ALA A 246 -12.13 -14.58 -12.72
C ALA A 246 -11.07 -15.66 -12.56
N ASP A 247 -10.80 -16.38 -13.65
CA ASP A 247 -9.92 -17.56 -13.71
C ASP A 247 -8.53 -17.32 -13.10
N PHE A 248 -8.03 -16.08 -13.18
CA PHE A 248 -6.70 -15.69 -12.69
C PHE A 248 -6.76 -14.50 -11.71
N GLY A 249 -7.90 -14.27 -11.06
CA GLY A 249 -8.10 -13.16 -10.13
C GLY A 249 -8.33 -11.80 -10.81
N VAL A 250 -8.26 -10.73 -10.01
CA VAL A 250 -8.59 -9.37 -10.45
C VAL A 250 -7.31 -8.62 -10.81
N HIS A 251 -7.26 -8.02 -12.00
CA HIS A 251 -6.08 -7.36 -12.55
C HIS A 251 -6.18 -5.84 -12.41
N TYR A 252 -5.21 -5.23 -11.73
CA TYR A 252 -5.19 -3.81 -11.41
C TYR A 252 -4.11 -3.09 -12.19
N LEU A 253 -4.45 -1.91 -12.68
CA LEU A 253 -3.48 -0.86 -13.02
C LEU A 253 -3.48 0.19 -11.90
N ALA A 254 -2.29 0.64 -11.51
CA ALA A 254 -2.12 1.56 -10.39
C ALA A 254 -1.17 2.71 -10.74
N VAL A 255 -1.55 3.92 -10.35
CA VAL A 255 -0.72 5.13 -10.48
C VAL A 255 -0.80 5.95 -9.19
N ASP A 256 0.33 6.17 -8.53
CA ASP A 256 0.39 6.99 -7.33
C ASP A 256 1.35 8.17 -7.53
N LEU A 257 0.93 9.36 -7.11
CA LEU A 257 1.74 10.58 -7.14
C LEU A 257 1.91 11.12 -5.71
N ILE A 258 3.14 11.14 -5.22
CA ILE A 258 3.46 11.51 -3.84
C ILE A 258 4.35 12.75 -3.82
N TRP A 259 3.90 13.81 -3.15
CA TRP A 259 4.70 14.98 -2.89
C TRP A 259 5.51 14.81 -1.61
N ASN A 260 6.83 14.76 -1.75
CA ASN A 260 7.78 14.68 -0.64
C ASN A 260 8.14 16.08 -0.10
N LEU A 261 7.80 16.32 1.17
CA LEU A 261 8.07 17.54 1.90
C LEU A 261 9.21 17.31 2.89
N PRO A 262 10.29 18.12 2.84
CA PRO A 262 11.41 18.00 3.77
C PRO A 262 10.99 18.46 5.17
N TYR A 263 11.81 18.11 6.17
CA TYR A 263 11.64 18.62 7.52
C TYR A 263 11.83 20.15 7.55
N LYS A 264 10.91 20.86 8.21
CA LYS A 264 11.04 22.29 8.52
C LYS A 264 10.90 22.47 10.02
N LYS A 265 11.98 22.92 10.68
CA LYS A 265 11.94 23.33 12.08
C LYS A 265 11.06 24.60 12.16
N LYS A 266 10.01 24.58 12.97
CA LYS A 266 9.29 25.83 13.28
C LYS A 266 10.24 26.68 14.12
N HIS A 267 10.51 27.90 13.64
CA HIS A 267 11.18 28.94 14.41
C HIS A 267 10.19 29.53 15.43
#